data_AF-A0A533HXI5-F1
#
_entry.id   AF-A0A533HXI5-F1
#
_cell.length_a   1.000
_cell.length_b   1.000
_cell.length_c   1.000
_cell.angle_alpha   90.00
_cell.angle_beta   90.00
_cell.angle_gamma   90.00
#
_symmetry.space_group_name_H-M   'P 1'
#
loop_
_entity.id
_entity.type
_entity.pdbx_description
1 polymer ?
#
loop_
_entity_poly.entity_id
_entity_poly.type
_entity_poly.pdbx_seq_one_letter_code
_entity_poly.pdbx_strand_id
1 'polypeptide(L)'
;MQTAIVNRVYAIEKGLKTVWYAEVENAGGYKFTLTDNDDFIRVNEPFTRKMDMKEGQDMVNKPKHYTYGDIEVIDFIEQVTKDYKPELAFSIGNAIKYISRANHKNGKEDLDKARWYLNRAFEKWVDA
;
A
#
# COMPACT_ATOMS: atom_id res chain seq x y z
N MET A 1 20.79 -15.29 -28.03
CA MET A 1 20.40 -14.61 -26.78
C MET A 1 20.94 -15.44 -25.64
N GLN A 2 21.96 -14.96 -24.93
CA GLN A 2 22.55 -15.70 -23.81
C GLN A 2 21.79 -15.34 -22.54
N THR A 3 21.31 -16.36 -21.82
CA THR A 3 20.67 -16.16 -20.51
C THR A 3 21.75 -16.06 -19.44
N ALA A 4 21.48 -15.24 -18.42
CA ALA A 4 22.34 -15.09 -17.26
C ALA A 4 21.49 -15.07 -15.98
N ILE A 5 22.09 -15.52 -14.88
CA ILE A 5 21.47 -15.58 -13.55
C ILE A 5 22.05 -14.47 -12.70
N VAL A 6 21.20 -13.69 -12.04
CA VAL A 6 21.63 -12.72 -11.03
C VAL A 6 21.82 -13.46 -9.71
N ASN A 7 23.07 -13.53 -9.24
CA ASN A 7 23.43 -14.24 -8.02
C ASN A 7 23.21 -13.36 -6.77
N ARG A 8 23.47 -12.05 -6.89
CA ARG A 8 23.38 -11.12 -5.77
C ARG A 8 23.08 -9.72 -6.27
N VAL A 9 22.22 -9.01 -5.54
CA VAL A 9 21.98 -7.58 -5.71
C VAL A 9 22.34 -6.87 -4.41
N TYR A 10 23.08 -5.78 -4.50
CA TYR A 10 23.45 -4.98 -3.32
C TYR A 10 23.60 -3.50 -3.68
N ALA A 11 23.51 -2.65 -2.67
CA ALA A 11 23.70 -1.21 -2.80
C ALA A 11 24.95 -0.78 -2.04
N ILE A 12 25.65 0.22 -2.57
CA ILE A 12 26.77 0.89 -1.89
C ILE A 12 26.49 2.39 -1.86
N GLU A 13 26.60 2.97 -0.67
CA GLU A 13 26.56 4.42 -0.48
C GLU A 13 27.90 5.06 -0.89
N LYS A 14 27.87 5.97 -1.85
CA LYS A 14 29.02 6.76 -2.31
C LYS A 14 28.73 8.24 -2.12
N GLY A 15 29.13 8.77 -0.96
CA GLY A 15 28.82 10.14 -0.57
C GLY A 15 27.34 10.31 -0.26
N LEU A 16 26.64 11.15 -1.04
CA LEU A 16 25.18 11.38 -0.94
C LEU A 16 24.37 10.57 -1.98
N LYS A 17 24.97 9.56 -2.61
CA LYS A 17 24.34 8.75 -3.66
C LYS A 17 24.41 7.27 -3.31
N THR A 18 23.26 6.60 -3.39
CA THR A 18 23.18 5.13 -3.38
C THR A 18 23.41 4.61 -4.80
N VAL A 19 24.36 3.71 -4.98
CA VAL A 19 24.65 3.04 -6.26
C VAL A 19 24.33 1.56 -6.16
N TRP A 20 23.64 1.01 -7.16
CA TRP A 20 23.22 -0.38 -7.17
C TRP A 20 24.16 -1.25 -8.03
N TYR A 21 24.36 -2.48 -7.58
CA TYR A 21 25.22 -3.47 -8.23
C TYR A 21 24.50 -4.81 -8.32
N ALA A 22 24.74 -5.52 -9.41
CA ALA A 22 24.29 -6.90 -9.57
C ALA A 22 25.44 -7.80 -10.00
N GLU A 23 25.68 -8.87 -9.24
CA GLU A 23 26.60 -9.94 -9.63
C GLU A 23 25.85 -10.95 -10.50
N VAL A 24 26.35 -11.18 -11.70
CA VAL A 24 25.67 -11.97 -12.73
C VAL A 24 26.60 -13.06 -13.26
N GLU A 25 26.04 -14.23 -13.55
CA GLU A 25 26.73 -15.36 -14.15
C GLU A 25 26.00 -15.81 -15.42
N ASN A 26 26.71 -15.87 -16.54
CA ASN A 26 26.12 -16.35 -17.79
C ASN A 26 26.04 -17.89 -17.83
N ALA A 27 25.32 -18.43 -18.81
CA ALA A 27 25.22 -19.88 -19.02
C ALA A 27 26.59 -20.60 -19.23
N GLY A 28 27.66 -19.86 -19.53
CA GLY A 28 29.02 -20.39 -19.65
C GLY A 28 29.84 -20.34 -18.36
N GLY A 29 29.23 -19.95 -17.23
CA GLY A 29 29.91 -19.83 -15.93
C GLY A 29 30.77 -18.59 -15.77
N TYR A 30 30.74 -17.67 -16.75
CA TYR A 30 31.48 -16.42 -16.66
C TYR A 30 30.73 -15.42 -15.77
N LYS A 31 31.45 -14.88 -14.78
CA LYS A 31 30.91 -13.95 -13.78
C LYS A 31 31.31 -12.52 -14.09
N PHE A 32 30.35 -11.60 -13.98
CA PHE A 32 30.57 -10.17 -14.18
C PHE A 32 29.65 -9.34 -13.28
N THR A 33 29.98 -8.06 -13.12
CA THR A 33 29.20 -7.11 -12.32
C THR A 33 28.53 -6.12 -13.25
N LEU A 34 27.21 -5.98 -13.12
CA LEU A 34 26.45 -4.93 -13.77
C LEU A 34 26.34 -3.71 -12.86
N THR A 35 26.41 -2.53 -13.47
CA THR A 35 26.40 -1.21 -12.86
C THR A 35 25.40 -0.30 -13.59
N ASP A 36 25.16 0.88 -13.01
CA ASP A 36 24.31 1.91 -13.63
C ASP A 36 24.88 2.49 -14.95
N ASN A 37 26.10 2.13 -15.34
CA ASN A 37 26.71 2.55 -16.61
C ASN A 37 26.49 1.53 -17.75
N ASP A 38 25.85 0.38 -17.48
CA ASP A 38 25.61 -0.64 -18.48
C ASP A 38 24.31 -0.36 -19.26
N ASP A 39 24.38 -0.41 -20.60
CA ASP A 39 23.23 -0.15 -21.47
C ASP A 39 22.29 -1.37 -21.52
N PHE A 40 21.02 -1.17 -21.17
CA PHE A 40 20.00 -2.21 -21.24
C PHE A 40 19.14 -2.06 -22.50
N ILE A 41 19.22 -3.04 -23.41
CA ILE A 41 18.32 -3.10 -24.56
C ILE A 41 17.06 -3.88 -24.16
N ARG A 42 15.89 -3.22 -24.21
CA ARG A 42 14.59 -3.87 -24.00
C ARG A 42 14.32 -4.82 -25.16
N VAL A 43 14.32 -6.12 -24.89
CA VAL A 43 13.95 -7.15 -25.87
C VAL A 43 12.42 -7.22 -25.96
N ASN A 44 11.88 -7.55 -27.14
CA ASN A 44 10.44 -7.56 -27.43
C ASN A 44 9.60 -8.28 -26.35
N GLU A 45 8.46 -7.67 -26.04
CA GLU A 45 7.43 -8.26 -25.17
C GLU A 45 6.90 -9.58 -25.75
N PRO A 46 6.51 -10.56 -24.91
CA PRO A 46 6.14 -10.41 -23.50
C PRO A 46 7.07 -11.22 -22.57
N PHE A 47 8.24 -10.70 -22.21
CA PHE A 47 9.04 -11.31 -21.14
C PHE A 47 8.66 -10.72 -19.75
N THR A 48 7.38 -10.74 -19.38
CA THR A 48 7.01 -10.31 -18.01
C THR A 48 7.16 -11.48 -17.04
N ARG A 49 8.40 -11.92 -16.76
CA ARG A 49 8.66 -12.73 -15.57
C ARG A 49 8.71 -11.78 -14.37
N LYS A 50 7.53 -11.41 -13.86
CA LYS A 50 7.43 -10.65 -12.62
C LYS A 50 8.12 -11.48 -11.54
N MET A 51 9.14 -10.93 -10.89
CA MET A 51 9.61 -11.51 -9.64
C MET A 51 8.43 -11.43 -8.67
N ASP A 52 8.01 -12.57 -8.13
CA ASP A 52 7.00 -12.62 -7.07
C ASP A 52 7.57 -11.95 -5.82
N MET A 53 7.45 -10.62 -5.76
CA MET A 53 7.42 -9.92 -4.48
C MET A 53 6.20 -10.49 -3.76
N LYS A 54 6.44 -11.28 -2.71
CA LYS A 54 5.38 -11.83 -1.85
C LYS A 54 4.38 -10.74 -1.52
N GLU A 55 3.13 -11.07 -1.83
CA GLU A 55 1.88 -10.34 -1.59
C GLU A 55 1.80 -8.95 -2.20
N GLY A 56 1.20 -8.94 -3.40
CA GLY A 56 0.54 -7.79 -3.97
C GLY A 56 -0.44 -7.21 -2.95
N GLN A 57 -0.03 -6.09 -2.37
CA GLN A 57 -0.90 -5.29 -1.55
C GLN A 57 -1.98 -4.70 -2.46
N ASP A 58 -3.17 -5.28 -2.41
CA ASP A 58 -4.32 -4.76 -3.14
C ASP A 58 -4.68 -3.39 -2.54
N MET A 59 -4.22 -2.32 -3.18
CA MET A 59 -4.49 -0.95 -2.74
C MET A 59 -5.96 -0.56 -2.87
N VAL A 60 -6.78 -1.38 -3.52
CA VAL A 60 -8.21 -1.18 -3.69
C VAL A 60 -8.99 -1.94 -2.62
N ASN A 61 -8.68 -3.23 -2.42
CA ASN A 61 -9.43 -4.09 -1.50
C ASN A 61 -8.77 -4.25 -0.11
N LYS A 62 -7.47 -3.93 0.05
CA LYS A 62 -6.70 -4.05 1.32
C LYS A 62 -5.64 -2.94 1.49
N PRO A 63 -6.03 -1.65 1.57
CA PRO A 63 -5.05 -0.58 1.71
C PRO A 63 -4.41 -0.62 3.11
N LYS A 64 -3.08 -0.46 3.22
CA LYS A 64 -2.28 -0.51 4.49
C LYS A 64 -2.79 0.39 5.62
N HIS A 65 -3.65 1.34 5.29
CA HIS A 65 -4.09 2.42 6.17
C HIS A 65 -5.55 2.26 6.61
N TYR A 66 -6.17 1.09 6.35
CA TYR A 66 -7.49 0.71 6.86
C TYR A 66 -7.51 -0.65 7.59
N THR A 67 -6.37 -1.32 7.71
CA THR A 67 -6.22 -2.57 8.46
C THR A 67 -5.60 -2.27 9.83
N TYR A 68 -6.40 -2.38 10.88
CA TYR A 68 -5.90 -2.39 12.26
C TYR A 68 -6.42 -3.63 12.97
N GLY A 69 -5.51 -4.57 13.27
CA GLY A 69 -5.85 -5.87 13.85
C GLY A 69 -6.40 -6.86 12.82
N ASP A 70 -7.12 -7.88 13.30
CA ASP A 70 -7.65 -8.98 12.48
C ASP A 70 -8.92 -8.61 11.68
N ILE A 71 -9.36 -7.34 11.72
CA ILE A 71 -10.64 -6.88 11.16
C ILE A 71 -10.43 -5.69 10.22
N GLU A 72 -11.00 -5.75 9.02
CA GLU A 72 -11.02 -4.62 8.09
C GLU A 72 -11.99 -3.53 8.58
N VAL A 73 -11.60 -2.25 8.47
CA VAL A 73 -12.44 -1.13 8.93
C VAL A 73 -13.81 -1.11 8.23
N ILE A 74 -13.90 -1.59 6.99
CA ILE A 74 -15.19 -1.67 6.27
C ILE A 74 -16.14 -2.66 6.94
N ASP A 75 -15.66 -3.84 7.33
CA ASP A 75 -16.47 -4.88 7.99
C ASP A 75 -16.98 -4.37 9.34
N PHE A 76 -16.12 -3.68 10.10
CA PHE A 76 -16.51 -3.07 11.37
C PHE A 76 -17.56 -1.96 11.16
N ILE A 77 -17.41 -1.12 10.13
CA ILE A 77 -18.40 -0.08 9.80
C ILE A 77 -19.74 -0.72 9.44
N GLU A 78 -19.75 -1.74 8.59
CA GLU A 78 -20.98 -2.44 8.21
C GLU A 78 -21.66 -3.07 9.42
N GLN A 79 -20.88 -3.69 10.32
CA GLN A 79 -21.41 -4.25 11.57
C GLN A 79 -22.01 -3.19 12.49
N VAL A 80 -21.31 -2.08 12.73
CA VAL A 80 -21.79 -1.00 13.61
C VAL A 80 -23.01 -0.30 13.04
N THR A 81 -23.05 -0.08 11.72
CA THR A 81 -24.10 0.72 11.08
C THR A 81 -25.35 -0.07 10.67
N LYS A 82 -25.34 -1.40 10.84
CA LYS A 82 -26.42 -2.30 10.41
C LYS A 82 -27.81 -1.92 10.92
N ASP A 83 -27.90 -1.48 12.17
CA ASP A 83 -29.17 -1.14 12.82
C ASP A 83 -29.44 0.38 12.88
N TYR A 84 -28.56 1.19 12.28
CA TYR A 84 -28.77 2.63 12.18
C TYR A 84 -29.77 2.96 11.06
N LYS A 85 -30.55 4.03 11.26
CA LYS A 85 -31.32 4.64 10.17
C LYS A 85 -30.36 5.01 9.02
N PRO A 86 -30.74 4.83 7.74
CA PRO A 86 -29.87 5.13 6.61
C PRO A 86 -29.27 6.54 6.63
N GLU A 87 -30.01 7.55 7.12
CA GLU A 87 -29.51 8.93 7.18
C GLU A 87 -28.37 9.12 8.20
N LEU A 88 -28.33 8.27 9.23
CA LEU A 88 -27.31 8.28 10.29
C LEU A 88 -26.15 7.36 9.94
N ALA A 89 -26.43 6.17 9.39
CA ALA A 89 -25.45 5.14 9.04
C ALA A 89 -24.30 5.71 8.20
N PHE A 90 -24.60 6.53 7.19
CA PHE A 90 -23.58 7.18 6.36
C PHE A 90 -22.63 8.09 7.15
N SER A 91 -23.18 8.85 8.10
CA SER A 91 -22.39 9.80 8.89
C SER A 91 -21.55 9.06 9.93
N ILE A 92 -22.12 8.04 10.59
CA ILE A 92 -21.43 7.19 11.55
C ILE A 92 -20.29 6.40 10.89
N GLY A 93 -20.53 5.78 9.73
CA GLY A 93 -19.50 5.03 9.01
C GLY A 93 -18.32 5.91 8.60
N ASN A 94 -18.59 7.13 8.09
CA ASN A 94 -17.51 8.07 7.79
C ASN A 94 -16.74 8.53 9.03
N ALA A 95 -17.42 8.77 10.15
CA ALA A 95 -16.75 9.12 11.41
C ALA A 95 -15.76 8.01 11.84
N ILE A 96 -16.20 6.75 11.84
CA ILE A 96 -15.35 5.58 12.16
C ILE A 96 -14.17 5.46 11.19
N LYS A 97 -14.41 5.62 9.89
CA LYS A 97 -13.36 5.64 8.86
C LYS A 97 -12.29 6.69 9.13
N TYR A 98 -12.68 7.92 9.50
CA TYR A 98 -11.69 8.96 9.77
C TYR A 98 -10.98 8.77 11.11
N ILE A 99 -11.66 8.24 12.13
CA ILE A 99 -11.03 7.88 13.42
C ILE A 99 -9.94 6.82 13.21
N SER A 100 -10.26 5.73 12.50
CA SER A 100 -9.29 4.66 12.20
C SER A 100 -8.11 5.16 11.37
N ARG A 101 -8.34 6.09 10.43
CA ARG A 101 -7.29 6.64 9.56
C ARG A 101 -6.37 7.65 10.24
N ALA A 102 -6.82 8.32 11.30
CA ALA A 102 -6.11 9.44 11.91
C ALA A 102 -4.67 9.08 12.33
N ASN A 103 -4.46 7.90 12.91
CA ASN A 103 -3.13 7.47 13.38
C ASN A 103 -2.15 7.11 12.24
N HIS A 104 -2.64 6.99 11.00
CA HIS A 104 -1.87 6.45 9.88
C HIS A 104 -1.72 7.41 8.70
N LYS A 105 -2.50 8.49 8.64
CA LYS A 105 -2.51 9.40 7.49
C LYS A 105 -2.41 10.87 7.87
N ASN A 106 -3.53 11.49 8.28
CA ASN A 106 -3.61 12.94 8.41
C ASN A 106 -3.81 13.43 9.85
N GLY A 107 -3.72 12.56 10.87
CA GLY A 107 -3.76 12.95 12.27
C GLY A 107 -4.98 13.81 12.62
N LYS A 108 -4.71 15.02 13.10
CA LYS A 108 -5.73 15.99 13.54
C LYS A 108 -6.77 16.33 12.46
N GLU A 109 -6.39 16.41 11.20
CA GLU A 109 -7.35 16.73 10.12
C GLU A 109 -8.42 15.64 9.96
N ASP A 110 -8.04 14.37 10.14
CA ASP A 110 -8.99 13.27 10.10
C ASP A 110 -9.87 13.27 11.35
N LEU A 111 -9.34 13.63 12.52
CA LEU A 111 -10.16 13.81 13.73
C LEU A 111 -11.18 14.95 13.57
N ASP A 112 -10.81 16.07 12.93
CA ASP A 112 -11.75 17.16 12.65
C ASP A 112 -12.83 16.74 11.64
N LYS A 113 -12.49 15.95 10.62
CA LYS A 113 -13.49 15.35 9.72
C LYS A 113 -14.41 14.39 10.46
N ALA A 114 -13.87 13.54 11.33
CA ALA A 114 -14.67 12.65 12.16
C ALA A 114 -15.66 13.44 13.02
N ARG A 115 -15.20 14.51 13.67
CA ARG A 115 -16.06 15.42 14.45
C ARG A 115 -17.18 16.01 13.60
N TRP A 116 -16.88 16.46 12.39
CA TRP A 116 -17.89 17.01 11.47
C TRP A 116 -18.99 16.00 11.16
N TYR A 117 -18.64 14.76 10.83
CA TYR A 117 -19.63 13.71 10.55
C TYR A 117 -20.44 13.30 11.80
N LEU A 118 -19.79 13.24 12.96
CA LEU A 118 -20.45 12.97 14.24
C LEU A 118 -21.47 14.05 14.59
N ASN A 119 -21.12 15.33 14.43
CA ASN A 119 -22.06 16.44 14.64
C ASN A 119 -23.28 16.32 13.72
N ARG A 120 -23.06 15.97 12.45
CA ARG A 120 -24.14 15.78 11.49
C ARG A 120 -25.05 14.60 11.82
N ALA A 121 -24.49 13.52 12.38
CA ALA A 121 -25.28 12.40 12.89
C ALA A 121 -26.08 12.83 14.12
N PHE A 122 -25.46 13.60 15.02
CA PHE A 122 -26.09 14.13 16.24
C PHE A 122 -27.26 15.07 15.93
N GLU A 123 -27.11 16.00 14.98
CA GLU A 123 -28.19 16.91 14.56
C GLU A 123 -29.40 16.19 13.98
N LYS A 124 -29.18 15.04 13.34
CA LYS A 124 -30.22 14.19 12.76
C LYS A 124 -30.75 13.14 13.74
N TRP A 125 -30.23 13.13 14.95
CA TRP A 125 -30.63 12.20 15.98
C TRP A 125 -32.02 12.60 16.47
N VAL A 126 -33.03 11.86 16.02
CA VAL A 126 -34.40 11.99 16.53
C VAL A 126 -34.55 10.95 17.62
N ASP A 127 -34.70 11.42 18.86
CA ASP A 127 -35.05 10.57 19.99
C ASP A 127 -36.36 9.85 19.67
N ALA A 128 -36.34 8.52 19.84
CA ALA A 128 -37.47 7.64 19.54
C ALA A 128 -38.60 7.79 20.56
#